data_AF-A0A9E4CA85-F1
#
_entry.id   AF-A0A9E4CA85-F1
#
_cell.length_a   1.000
_cell.length_b   1.000
_cell.length_c   1.000
_cell.angle_alpha   90.00
_cell.angle_beta   90.00
_cell.angle_gamma   90.00
#
_symmetry.space_group_name_H-M   'P 1'
#
loop_
_entity.id
_entity.type
_entity.pdbx_description
1 polymer ?
#
loop_
_entity_poly.entity_id
_entity_poly.type
_entity_poly.pdbx_seq_one_letter_code
_entity_poly.pdbx_strand_id
1 'polypeptide(L)'
;MAAVRQKGRPAIAINAQRETGANVLEVMDGIRRTIRELNEGPLAREGLHLTQVYDETNYIDSAISLVRSNIIIGGTLAVAVLFIFLRSISSVAIIATSIPISIVGTFLAMWLLGRNINVISLAGMSFAVGMVIDNAIVALENIFRHQQTWTGLRRSGERSSPAP
;
A
#
# COMPACT_ATOMS: atom_id res chain seq x y z
N MET A 1 11.76 20.21 41.87
CA MET A 1 11.42 20.65 40.50
C MET A 1 12.31 19.84 39.55
N ALA A 2 11.76 18.91 38.79
CA ALA A 2 12.57 18.01 37.95
C ALA A 2 13.30 18.86 36.89
N ALA A 3 14.63 18.93 36.98
CA ALA A 3 15.42 19.62 35.98
C ALA A 3 15.38 18.81 34.67
N VAL A 4 14.77 19.38 33.62
CA VAL A 4 14.81 18.76 32.30
C VAL A 4 16.24 18.87 31.77
N ARG A 5 16.81 17.74 31.38
CA ARG A 5 18.15 17.68 30.79
C ARG A 5 18.07 16.99 29.44
N GLN A 6 18.79 17.53 28.47
CA GLN A 6 18.97 16.90 27.17
C GLN A 6 20.45 16.55 26.99
N LYS A 7 20.75 15.25 26.81
CA LYS A 7 22.12 14.74 26.67
C LYS A 7 23.09 15.29 27.75
N GLY A 8 22.62 15.37 29.00
CA GLY A 8 23.40 15.85 30.14
C GLY A 8 23.46 17.38 30.33
N ARG A 9 23.00 18.19 29.36
CA ARG A 9 22.95 19.67 29.46
C ARG A 9 21.58 20.13 30.00
N PRO A 10 21.51 21.19 30.83
CA PRO A 10 20.23 21.79 31.23
C PRO A 10 19.44 22.22 29.99
N ALA A 11 18.14 21.89 29.96
CA ALA A 11 17.27 22.19 28.83
C ALA A 11 15.89 22.61 29.32
N ILE A 12 15.15 23.33 28.47
CA ILE A 12 13.74 23.63 28.66
C ILE A 12 12.95 22.84 27.63
N ALA A 13 11.95 22.08 28.08
CA ALA A 13 11.05 21.38 27.18
C ALA A 13 9.86 22.27 26.82
N ILE A 14 9.53 22.32 25.54
CA ILE A 14 8.34 22.97 25.01
C ILE A 14 7.53 21.90 24.29
N ASN A 15 6.25 21.78 24.63
CA ASN A 15 5.35 20.85 23.99
C ASN A 15 4.55 21.57 22.90
N ALA A 16 4.42 20.94 21.74
CA ALA A 16 3.50 21.37 20.68
C ALA A 16 2.45 20.27 20.48
N GLN A 17 1.18 20.65 20.49
CA GLN A 17 0.07 19.76 20.15
C GLN A 17 -0.61 20.28 18.90
N ARG A 18 -0.85 19.38 17.94
CA ARG A 18 -1.63 19.68 16.75
C ARG A 18 -3.12 19.73 17.08
N GLU A 19 -3.86 20.55 16.34
CA GLU A 19 -5.32 20.51 16.39
C GLU A 19 -5.89 19.22 15.79
N THR A 20 -7.09 18.85 16.24
CA THR A 20 -7.77 17.64 15.73
C THR A 20 -8.12 17.82 14.26
N GLY A 21 -7.74 16.85 13.43
CA GLY A 21 -7.96 16.90 11.98
C GLY A 21 -6.85 17.59 11.18
N ALA A 22 -5.87 18.23 11.83
CA ALA A 22 -4.74 18.84 11.14
C ALA A 22 -3.82 17.79 10.49
N ASN A 23 -3.29 18.11 9.30
CA ASN A 23 -2.33 17.27 8.59
C ASN A 23 -0.98 17.28 9.32
N VAL A 24 -0.54 16.10 9.75
CA VAL A 24 0.70 15.92 10.52
C VAL A 24 1.93 16.40 9.74
N LEU A 25 2.01 16.12 8.43
CA LEU A 25 3.16 16.52 7.60
C LEU A 25 3.29 18.04 7.52
N GLU A 26 2.16 18.73 7.35
CA GLU A 26 2.11 20.19 7.28
C GLU A 26 2.49 20.83 8.62
N VAL A 27 1.95 20.31 9.73
CA VAL A 27 2.27 20.81 11.08
C VAL A 27 3.76 20.63 11.39
N MET A 28 4.32 19.46 11.11
CA MET A 28 5.74 19.19 11.38
C MET A 28 6.66 20.03 10.51
N ASP A 29 6.31 20.26 9.24
CA ASP A 29 7.06 21.18 8.38
C ASP A 29 7.00 22.63 8.89
N GLY A 30 5.85 23.07 9.39
CA GLY A 30 5.69 24.37 10.05
C GLY A 30 6.55 24.50 11.30
N ILE A 31 6.57 23.46 12.15
CA ILE A 31 7.44 23.40 13.35
C ILE A 31 8.91 23.49 12.93
N ARG A 32 9.36 22.70 11.93
CA ARG A 32 10.75 22.75 11.44
C ARG A 32 11.14 24.13 10.92
N ARG A 33 10.26 24.79 10.15
CA ARG A 33 10.49 26.16 9.65
C ARG A 33 10.65 27.13 10.81
N THR A 34 9.73 27.12 11.76
CA THR A 34 9.75 27.98 12.95
C THR A 34 11.01 27.77 13.78
N ILE A 35 11.42 26.51 13.99
CA ILE A 35 12.66 26.18 14.72
C ILE A 35 13.89 26.74 14.00
N ARG A 36 13.96 26.63 12.67
CA ARG A 36 15.06 27.22 11.89
C ARG A 36 15.11 28.73 12.03
N GLU A 37 13.97 29.41 11.84
CA GLU A 37 13.87 30.87 11.99
C GLU A 37 14.27 31.35 13.39
N LEU A 38 13.84 30.65 14.43
CA LEU A 38 14.20 30.97 15.82
C LEU A 38 15.70 30.75 16.08
N ASN A 39 16.25 29.65 15.59
CA ASN A 39 17.68 29.33 15.75
C ASN A 39 18.58 30.29 14.98
N GLU A 40 18.18 30.74 13.79
CA GLU A 40 18.96 31.67 12.98
C GLU A 40 18.81 33.13 13.44
N GLY A 41 17.70 33.47 14.11
CA GLY A 41 17.40 34.82 14.56
C GLY A 41 17.58 35.02 16.07
N PRO A 42 16.48 35.08 16.84
CA PRO A 42 16.49 35.51 18.24
C PRO A 42 17.30 34.58 19.16
N LEU A 43 17.27 33.27 18.95
CA LEU A 43 17.98 32.32 19.83
C LEU A 43 19.50 32.36 19.61
N ALA A 44 19.96 32.49 18.36
CA ALA A 44 21.39 32.64 18.06
C ALA A 44 22.01 33.84 18.79
N ARG A 45 21.29 34.98 18.86
CA ARG A 45 21.77 36.20 19.54
C ARG A 45 21.98 36.00 21.04
N GLU A 46 21.20 35.12 21.65
CA GLU A 46 21.29 34.78 23.07
C GLU A 46 22.15 33.55 23.35
N GLY A 47 22.81 32.97 22.32
CA GLY A 47 23.60 31.74 22.46
C GLY A 47 22.76 30.50 22.79
N LEU A 48 21.46 30.53 22.50
CA LEU A 48 20.50 29.45 22.73
C LEU A 48 20.28 28.65 21.44
N HIS A 49 19.92 27.37 21.58
CA HIS A 49 19.60 26.50 20.45
C HIS A 49 18.40 25.63 20.78
N LEU A 50 17.36 25.72 19.93
CA LEU A 50 16.17 24.89 19.99
C LEU A 50 16.37 23.66 19.10
N THR A 51 15.97 22.49 19.57
CA THR A 51 16.08 21.24 18.79
C THR A 51 14.77 20.48 18.89
N GLN A 52 14.32 19.95 17.75
CA GLN A 52 13.16 19.07 17.73
C GLN A 52 13.59 17.67 18.18
N VAL A 53 12.99 17.19 19.28
CA VAL A 53 13.33 15.87 19.85
C VAL A 53 12.36 14.78 19.36
N TYR A 54 11.14 15.18 19.01
CA TYR A 54 10.09 14.28 18.53
C TYR A 54 9.58 14.75 17.17
N ASP A 55 9.49 13.83 16.24
CA ASP A 55 9.06 14.09 14.87
C ASP A 55 8.22 12.91 14.37
N GLU A 56 6.92 13.14 14.25
CA GLU A 56 5.94 12.14 13.84
C GLU A 56 6.08 11.75 12.36
N THR A 57 6.67 12.61 11.51
CA THR A 57 6.78 12.29 10.07
C THR A 57 7.73 11.12 9.84
N ASN A 58 8.79 10.97 10.65
CA ASN A 58 9.72 9.85 10.54
C ASN A 58 9.02 8.49 10.64
N TYR A 59 7.99 8.40 11.50
CA TYR A 59 7.19 7.19 11.62
C TYR A 59 6.31 6.97 10.39
N ILE A 60 5.67 8.03 9.89
CA ILE A 60 4.85 7.99 8.67
C ILE A 60 5.69 7.56 7.46
N ASP A 61 6.86 8.17 7.26
CA ASP A 61 7.77 7.87 6.16
C ASP A 61 8.27 6.42 6.22
N SER A 62 8.60 5.94 7.43
CA SER A 62 9.00 4.55 7.66
C SER A 62 7.86 3.58 7.35
N ALA A 63 6.63 3.90 7.77
CA ALA A 63 5.46 3.08 7.49
C ALA A 63 5.15 3.02 5.97
N ILE A 64 5.22 4.15 5.27
CA ILE A 64 5.04 4.21 3.81
C ILE A 64 6.12 3.40 3.10
N SER A 65 7.39 3.53 3.51
CA SER A 65 8.51 2.77 2.97
C SER A 65 8.31 1.26 3.14
N LEU A 66 7.89 0.83 4.34
CA LEU A 66 7.60 -0.57 4.64
C LEU A 66 6.46 -1.11 3.77
N VAL A 67 5.35 -0.37 3.68
CA VAL A 67 4.20 -0.76 2.84
C VAL A 67 4.61 -0.87 1.38
N ARG A 68 5.36 0.11 0.86
CA ARG A 68 5.86 0.10 -0.51
C ARG A 68 6.76 -1.12 -0.78
N SER A 69 7.69 -1.39 0.13
CA SER A 69 8.58 -2.56 0.03
C SER A 69 7.79 -3.86 0.01
N ASN A 70 6.81 -4.00 0.90
CA ASN A 70 5.95 -5.18 0.97
C ASN A 70 5.10 -5.36 -0.29
N ILE A 71 4.56 -4.28 -0.86
CA ILE A 71 3.81 -4.33 -2.12
C ILE A 71 4.72 -4.80 -3.26
N ILE A 72 5.95 -4.31 -3.35
CA ILE A 72 6.89 -4.70 -4.42
C ILE A 72 7.31 -6.17 -4.25
N ILE A 73 7.79 -6.55 -3.06
CA ILE A 73 8.29 -7.90 -2.79
C ILE A 73 7.13 -8.91 -2.88
N GLY A 74 6.04 -8.65 -2.15
CA GLY A 74 4.86 -9.51 -2.12
C GLY A 74 4.17 -9.58 -3.48
N GLY A 75 4.02 -8.45 -4.18
CA GLY A 75 3.45 -8.41 -5.51
C GLY A 75 4.28 -9.19 -6.54
N THR A 76 5.61 -9.06 -6.50
CA THR A 76 6.50 -9.82 -7.38
C THR A 76 6.41 -11.31 -7.11
N LEU A 77 6.42 -11.73 -5.84
CA LEU A 77 6.26 -13.13 -5.46
C LEU A 77 4.90 -13.69 -5.90
N ALA A 78 3.82 -12.93 -5.72
CA ALA A 78 2.48 -13.32 -6.16
C ALA A 78 2.42 -13.52 -7.68
N VAL A 79 2.98 -12.59 -8.45
CA VAL A 79 3.05 -12.70 -9.92
C VAL A 79 3.90 -13.90 -10.34
N ALA A 80 5.02 -14.16 -9.67
CA ALA A 80 5.88 -15.31 -9.95
C ALA A 80 5.13 -16.64 -9.71
N VAL A 81 4.40 -16.76 -8.60
CA VAL A 81 3.57 -17.94 -8.32
C VAL A 81 2.48 -18.10 -9.37
N LEU A 82 1.73 -17.03 -9.69
CA LEU A 82 0.72 -17.06 -10.75
C LEU A 82 1.33 -17.50 -12.10
N PHE A 83 2.52 -17.02 -12.43
CA PHE A 83 3.21 -17.41 -13.67
C PHE A 83 3.57 -18.89 -13.70
N ILE A 84 4.04 -19.46 -12.58
CA ILE A 84 4.35 -20.89 -12.47
C ILE A 84 3.10 -21.74 -12.70
N PHE A 85 1.96 -21.35 -12.11
CA PHE A 85 0.72 -22.11 -12.22
C PHE A 85 0.03 -21.95 -13.59
N LEU A 86 -0.05 -20.72 -14.12
CA LEU A 86 -0.83 -20.45 -15.32
C LEU A 86 -0.02 -20.58 -16.62
N ARG A 87 1.32 -20.44 -16.58
CA ARG A 87 2.25 -20.49 -17.73
C ARG A 87 1.83 -19.61 -18.94
N SER A 88 0.99 -18.60 -18.71
CA SER A 88 0.43 -17.70 -19.73
C SER A 88 0.51 -16.26 -19.24
N ILE A 89 1.30 -15.43 -19.93
CA ILE A 89 1.53 -14.03 -19.57
C ILE A 89 0.22 -13.22 -19.61
N SER A 90 -0.62 -13.45 -20.62
CA SER A 90 -1.90 -12.76 -20.77
C SER A 90 -2.84 -13.07 -19.58
N SER A 91 -2.88 -14.34 -19.17
CA SER A 91 -3.72 -14.79 -18.05
C SER A 91 -3.25 -14.20 -16.71
N VAL A 92 -1.94 -14.17 -16.48
CA VAL A 92 -1.34 -13.56 -15.29
C VAL A 92 -1.60 -12.06 -15.24
N ALA A 93 -1.46 -11.35 -16.37
CA ALA A 93 -1.71 -9.91 -16.44
C ALA A 93 -3.15 -9.56 -16.07
N ILE A 94 -4.15 -10.30 -16.59
CA ILE A 94 -5.57 -10.08 -16.29
C ILE A 94 -5.83 -10.18 -14.77
N ILE A 95 -5.31 -11.21 -14.12
CA ILE A 95 -5.47 -11.41 -12.67
C ILE A 95 -4.74 -10.30 -11.91
N ALA A 96 -3.48 -10.04 -12.25
CA ALA A 96 -2.63 -9.06 -11.57
C ALA A 96 -3.22 -7.64 -11.65
N THR A 97 -3.90 -7.27 -12.73
CA THR A 97 -4.60 -5.98 -12.83
C THR A 97 -5.97 -5.97 -12.17
N SER A 98 -6.68 -7.11 -12.14
CA SER A 98 -8.03 -7.18 -11.55
C SER A 98 -8.03 -6.97 -10.04
N ILE A 99 -7.01 -7.47 -9.34
CA ILE A 99 -6.86 -7.31 -7.88
C ILE A 99 -6.81 -5.82 -7.45
N PRO A 100 -5.87 -4.99 -7.93
CA PRO A 100 -5.81 -3.59 -7.54
C PRO A 100 -7.05 -2.80 -7.97
N ILE A 101 -7.64 -3.11 -9.15
CA ILE A 101 -8.90 -2.48 -9.59
C ILE A 101 -10.03 -2.78 -8.60
N SER A 102 -10.16 -4.03 -8.14
CA SER A 102 -11.18 -4.42 -7.15
C SER A 102 -11.01 -3.69 -5.82
N ILE A 103 -9.77 -3.54 -5.35
CA ILE A 103 -9.47 -2.83 -4.11
C ILE A 103 -9.84 -1.34 -4.24
N VAL A 104 -9.43 -0.68 -5.32
CA VAL A 104 -9.77 0.74 -5.58
C VAL A 104 -11.29 0.91 -5.69
N GLY A 105 -11.98 0.01 -6.40
CA GLY A 105 -13.43 0.03 -6.50
C GLY A 105 -14.14 -0.12 -5.15
N THR A 106 -13.57 -0.95 -4.26
CA THR A 106 -14.10 -1.12 -2.90
C THR A 106 -13.95 0.14 -2.07
N PHE A 107 -12.78 0.79 -2.10
CA PHE A 107 -12.57 2.07 -1.42
C PHE A 107 -13.48 3.18 -1.98
N LEU A 108 -13.66 3.23 -3.29
CA LEU A 108 -14.56 4.18 -3.94
C LEU A 108 -16.01 3.96 -3.47
N ALA A 109 -16.48 2.72 -3.42
CA ALA A 109 -17.81 2.39 -2.90
C ALA A 109 -17.95 2.79 -1.42
N MET A 110 -16.97 2.48 -0.57
CA MET A 110 -17.01 2.88 0.84
C MET A 110 -17.07 4.40 1.01
N TRP A 111 -16.31 5.13 0.21
CA TRP A 111 -16.33 6.59 0.19
C TRP A 111 -17.71 7.14 -0.22
N LEU A 112 -18.30 6.60 -1.28
CA LEU A 112 -19.65 6.98 -1.74
C LEU A 112 -20.74 6.68 -0.70
N LEU A 113 -20.59 5.59 0.07
CA LEU A 113 -21.51 5.21 1.13
C LEU A 113 -21.24 5.96 2.46
N GLY A 114 -20.23 6.85 2.51
CA GLY A 114 -19.85 7.58 3.72
C GLY A 114 -19.38 6.67 4.87
N ARG A 115 -18.81 5.49 4.54
CA ARG A 115 -18.37 4.50 5.54
C ARG A 115 -16.88 4.65 5.81
N ASN A 116 -16.54 4.75 7.09
CA ASN A 116 -15.15 4.74 7.53
C ASN A 116 -14.55 3.33 7.47
N ILE A 117 -13.24 3.27 7.23
CA ILE A 117 -12.47 2.04 7.33
C ILE A 117 -12.26 1.72 8.83
N ASN A 118 -12.76 0.58 9.24
CA ASN A 118 -12.53 0.00 10.56
C ASN A 118 -12.13 -1.48 10.44
N VAL A 119 -11.72 -2.09 11.57
CA VAL A 119 -11.24 -3.48 11.60
C VAL A 119 -12.26 -4.48 11.04
N ILE A 120 -13.55 -4.30 11.31
CA ILE A 120 -14.62 -5.17 10.79
C ILE A 120 -14.73 -5.03 9.26
N SER A 121 -14.71 -3.80 8.74
CA SER A 121 -14.72 -3.58 7.30
C SER A 121 -13.46 -4.11 6.61
N LEU A 122 -12.30 -4.02 7.26
CA LEU A 122 -11.05 -4.54 6.73
C LEU A 122 -11.05 -6.07 6.68
N ALA A 123 -11.57 -6.74 7.71
CA ALA A 123 -11.78 -8.18 7.69
C ALA A 123 -12.73 -8.61 6.57
N GLY A 124 -13.85 -7.89 6.39
CA GLY A 124 -14.80 -8.13 5.31
C GLY A 124 -14.18 -7.93 3.93
N MET A 125 -13.38 -6.89 3.74
CA MET A 125 -12.65 -6.64 2.50
C MET A 125 -11.65 -7.76 2.19
N SER A 126 -10.85 -8.19 3.17
CA SER A 126 -9.91 -9.29 2.98
C SER A 126 -10.61 -10.59 2.56
N PHE A 127 -11.77 -10.89 3.15
CA PHE A 127 -12.56 -12.06 2.76
C PHE A 127 -13.15 -11.92 1.34
N ALA A 128 -13.72 -10.76 1.02
CA ALA A 128 -14.28 -10.49 -0.30
C ALA A 128 -13.23 -10.57 -1.41
N VAL A 129 -12.04 -10.00 -1.17
CA VAL A 129 -10.91 -10.07 -2.12
C VAL A 129 -10.51 -11.52 -2.37
N GLY A 130 -10.42 -12.35 -1.34
CA GLY A 130 -10.14 -13.78 -1.49
C GLY A 130 -11.15 -14.49 -2.40
N MET A 131 -12.45 -14.33 -2.11
CA MET A 131 -13.51 -14.94 -2.92
C MET A 131 -13.52 -14.46 -4.38
N VAL A 132 -13.26 -13.17 -4.63
CA VAL A 132 -13.20 -12.63 -5.99
C VAL A 132 -12.01 -13.21 -6.76
N ILE A 133 -10.86 -13.34 -6.10
CA ILE A 133 -9.65 -13.92 -6.70
C ILE A 133 -9.88 -15.39 -7.04
N ASP A 134 -10.45 -16.18 -6.12
CA ASP A 134 -10.71 -17.61 -6.34
C ASP A 134 -11.62 -17.82 -7.56
N ASN A 135 -12.70 -17.05 -7.65
CA ASN A 135 -13.62 -17.11 -8.79
C ASN A 135 -12.96 -16.68 -10.11
N ALA A 136 -12.11 -15.65 -10.07
CA ALA A 136 -11.38 -15.19 -11.25
C ALA A 136 -10.38 -16.23 -11.76
N ILE A 137 -9.66 -16.90 -10.85
CA ILE A 137 -8.71 -17.96 -11.18
C ILE A 137 -9.44 -19.16 -11.79
N VAL A 138 -10.53 -19.64 -11.16
CA VAL A 138 -11.32 -20.77 -11.65
C VAL A 138 -11.92 -20.47 -13.03
N ALA A 139 -12.46 -19.27 -13.24
CA ALA A 139 -13.01 -18.86 -14.53
C ALA A 139 -11.93 -18.86 -15.64
N LEU A 140 -10.74 -18.34 -15.33
CA LEU A 140 -9.63 -18.27 -16.28
C LEU A 140 -9.06 -19.65 -16.61
N GLU A 141 -8.94 -20.53 -15.60
CA GLU A 141 -8.55 -21.92 -15.82
C GLU A 141 -9.58 -22.64 -16.70
N ASN A 142 -10.88 -22.41 -16.46
CA ASN A 142 -11.94 -23.02 -17.25
C ASN A 142 -11.88 -22.58 -18.73
N ILE A 143 -11.65 -21.30 -18.99
CA ILE A 143 -11.45 -20.77 -20.36
C ILE A 143 -10.24 -21.45 -21.01
N PHE A 144 -9.12 -21.55 -20.30
CA PHE A 144 -7.89 -22.16 -20.82
C PHE A 144 -8.07 -23.65 -21.12
N ARG A 145 -8.72 -24.40 -20.21
CA ARG A 145 -9.04 -25.81 -20.37
C ARG A 145 -9.92 -26.05 -21.61
N HIS A 146 -10.98 -25.26 -21.77
CA HIS A 146 -11.87 -25.38 -22.94
C HIS A 146 -11.12 -25.08 -24.23
N GLN A 147 -10.30 -24.02 -24.29
CA GLN A 147 -9.49 -23.72 -25.48
C GLN A 147 -8.58 -24.89 -25.90
N GLN A 148 -7.96 -25.59 -24.94
CA GLN A 148 -7.17 -26.79 -25.22
C GLN A 148 -8.01 -27.94 -25.76
N THR A 149 -9.21 -28.16 -25.21
CA THR A 149 -10.14 -29.20 -25.71
C THR A 149 -10.59 -28.93 -27.15
N TRP A 150 -10.96 -27.69 -27.47
CA TRP A 150 -11.38 -27.29 -28.83
C TRP A 150 -10.25 -27.44 -29.86
N THR A 151 -9.01 -27.07 -29.50
CA THR A 151 -7.85 -27.22 -30.38
C THR A 151 -7.46 -28.68 -30.60
N GLY A 152 -7.65 -29.55 -29.61
CA GLY A 152 -7.48 -31.00 -29.75
C GLY A 152 -8.48 -31.64 -30.72
N LEU A 153 -9.77 -31.27 -30.63
CA LEU A 153 -10.84 -31.79 -31.49
C LEU A 153 -10.62 -31.42 -32.97
N ARG A 154 -10.21 -30.18 -33.26
CA ARG A 154 -9.90 -29.75 -34.64
C ARG A 154 -8.77 -30.57 -35.27
N ARG A 155 -7.71 -30.86 -34.51
CA ARG A 155 -6.57 -31.67 -34.99
C ARG A 155 -6.92 -33.14 -35.23
N SER A 156 -7.87 -33.72 -34.49
CA SER A 156 -8.35 -35.08 -34.75
C SER A 156 -9.24 -35.16 -35.98
N GLY A 157 -10.06 -34.13 -36.27
CA GLY A 157 -10.89 -34.08 -37.48
C GLY A 157 -10.08 -33.99 -38.78
N GLU A 158 -8.90 -33.38 -38.74
CA GLU A 158 -7.99 -33.31 -39.90
C GLU A 158 -7.17 -34.59 -40.15
N ARG A 159 -7.07 -35.51 -39.17
CA ARG A 159 -6.39 -36.81 -39.34
C ARG A 159 -7.32 -37.94 -39.81
N SER A 160 -8.63 -37.76 -39.77
CA SER A 160 -9.62 -38.77 -40.14
C SER A 160 -10.26 -38.55 -41.52
N SER A 161 -9.83 -37.54 -42.28
CA SER A 161 -10.20 -37.43 -43.70
C SER A 161 -9.37 -38.44 -44.50
N PRO A 162 -9.96 -39.44 -45.18
CA PRO A 162 -9.22 -40.29 -46.09
C PRO A 162 -8.65 -39.40 -47.21
N ALA A 163 -7.34 -39.52 -47.45
CA ALA A 163 -6.73 -38.96 -48.63
C ALA A 163 -7.45 -39.51 -49.89
N PRO A 164 -7.66 -38.69 -50.93
CA PRO A 164 -8.31 -39.12 -52.16
C PRO A 164 -7.53 -40.23 -52.87
#